data_AF-A0AA88XMI4-F1
#
_entry.id   AF-A0AA88XMI4-F1
#
_cell.length_a   1.000
_cell.length_b   1.000
_cell.length_c   1.000
_cell.angle_alpha   90.00
_cell.angle_beta   90.00
_cell.angle_gamma   90.00
#
_symmetry.space_group_name_H-M   'P 1'
#
loop_
_entity.id
_entity.type
_entity.pdbx_description
1 polymer ?
#
loop_
_entity_poly.entity_id
_entity_poly.type
_entity_poly.pdbx_seq_one_letter_code
_entity_poly.pdbx_strand_id
1 'polypeptide(L)'
;MDANRFRSYYVQRPCDRCGYGHFNSVCPANNKVCFICHKIGHFAKTCTQKAKSSKKVQRDKQRIQTFYQNVLLRKEFPFANISNAVLAQCMDLRSTLRAELKSVKCKMMKIKESYVREEQTLSENVKDIKTKNCILEQTVRDLQNQLCLREESNKVKEQNLSTEVKNLNKKNSKLNAENSKLKETVRGIQNKMNVSSVQKDAVSALKDKIQALEKERDMHKQCCEAFIKNSNKEFLEFEKRNQELKQMLATEMAQREKFKLLHEKDQQLICDLNNEIDELMQCNMPYHPMQHVQQPRTIPFHQPNAPSQHVPLPYVNAQSKRGRRRSRRGNFL
;
A
#
# COMPACT_ATOMS: atom_id res chain seq x y z
N MET A 1 -112.88 -43.02 64.92
CA MET A 1 -113.75 -42.97 63.73
C MET A 1 -112.98 -42.33 62.57
N ASP A 2 -111.79 -42.83 62.19
CA ASP A 2 -111.50 -44.09 61.47
C ASP A 2 -111.74 -43.99 59.97
N ALA A 3 -110.64 -43.88 59.20
CA ALA A 3 -110.38 -44.66 57.96
C ALA A 3 -108.98 -44.33 57.39
N ASN A 4 -107.94 -44.53 58.20
CA ASN A 4 -106.55 -44.64 57.76
C ASN A 4 -106.20 -46.12 57.78
N ARG A 5 -106.08 -46.78 56.62
CA ARG A 5 -105.31 -48.02 56.35
C ARG A 5 -105.89 -48.74 55.14
N PHE A 6 -105.24 -48.59 53.98
CA PHE A 6 -104.89 -49.72 53.11
C PHE A 6 -103.67 -49.32 52.30
N ARG A 7 -102.56 -49.15 53.04
CA ARG A 7 -101.20 -49.04 52.52
C ARG A 7 -100.82 -50.44 52.04
N SER A 8 -101.22 -50.78 50.82
CA SER A 8 -100.88 -52.05 50.19
C SER A 8 -99.42 -52.02 49.75
N TYR A 9 -98.57 -52.56 50.61
CA TYR A 9 -97.16 -52.82 50.41
C TYR A 9 -96.97 -53.99 49.42
N TYR A 10 -97.41 -53.82 48.17
CA TYR A 10 -96.84 -54.63 47.10
C TYR A 10 -95.50 -54.00 46.74
N VAL A 11 -94.42 -54.64 47.17
CA VAL A 11 -93.08 -54.42 46.62
C VAL A 11 -93.16 -54.76 45.13
N GLN A 12 -93.61 -53.80 44.32
CA GLN A 12 -93.56 -53.93 42.86
C GLN A 12 -92.08 -53.93 42.51
N ARG A 13 -91.53 -55.10 42.14
CA ARG A 13 -90.17 -55.19 41.60
C ARG A 13 -90.02 -54.10 40.54
N PRO A 14 -88.95 -53.29 40.58
CA PRO A 14 -88.73 -52.28 39.56
C PRO A 14 -88.70 -52.97 38.20
N CYS A 15 -89.48 -52.46 37.26
CA CYS A 15 -89.56 -53.08 35.94
C CYS A 15 -88.20 -53.02 35.24
N ASP A 16 -87.72 -54.17 34.73
CA ASP A 16 -86.41 -54.27 34.09
C ASP A 16 -86.28 -53.38 32.83
N ARG A 17 -87.40 -52.95 32.26
CA ARG A 17 -87.45 -52.09 31.08
C ARG A 17 -87.17 -50.62 31.40
N CYS A 18 -87.78 -50.07 32.45
CA CYS A 18 -87.69 -48.64 32.74
C CYS A 18 -87.13 -48.28 34.12
N GLY A 19 -87.01 -49.24 35.03
CA GLY A 19 -86.50 -49.06 36.39
C GLY A 19 -87.51 -48.56 37.43
N TYR A 20 -88.78 -48.37 37.05
CA TYR A 20 -89.86 -47.91 37.93
C TYR A 20 -90.88 -49.03 38.22
N GLY A 21 -91.56 -48.98 39.37
CA GLY A 21 -92.62 -49.93 39.72
C GLY A 21 -93.93 -49.62 38.99
N HIS A 22 -94.38 -50.54 38.14
CA HIS A 22 -95.66 -50.50 37.43
C HIS A 22 -95.98 -51.90 36.86
N PHE A 23 -97.19 -52.11 36.34
CA PHE A 23 -97.57 -53.35 35.66
C PHE A 23 -96.99 -53.43 34.24
N ASN A 24 -96.53 -54.60 33.80
CA ASN A 24 -95.84 -54.79 32.51
C ASN A 24 -96.61 -54.27 31.29
N SER A 25 -97.94 -54.26 31.34
CA SER A 25 -98.81 -53.75 30.27
C SER A 25 -98.79 -52.23 30.11
N VAL A 26 -98.37 -51.47 31.12
CA VAL A 26 -98.42 -49.99 31.13
C VAL A 26 -97.00 -49.40 31.19
N CYS A 27 -96.02 -50.10 30.61
CA CYS A 27 -94.64 -49.63 30.68
C CYS A 27 -94.43 -48.34 29.90
N PRO A 28 -93.97 -47.23 30.54
CA PRO A 28 -93.71 -45.98 29.83
C PRO A 28 -92.59 -46.13 28.78
N ALA A 29 -91.78 -47.19 28.89
CA ALA A 29 -90.73 -47.47 27.92
C ALA A 29 -91.18 -48.32 26.72
N ASN A 30 -92.41 -48.86 26.69
CA ASN A 30 -92.84 -49.82 25.65
C ASN A 30 -92.69 -49.26 24.23
N ASN A 31 -93.02 -47.98 24.03
CA ASN A 31 -92.95 -47.30 22.73
C ASN A 31 -91.77 -46.33 22.62
N LYS A 32 -90.80 -46.39 23.55
CA LYS A 32 -89.62 -45.51 23.54
C LYS A 32 -88.42 -46.26 22.98
N VAL A 33 -87.74 -45.65 22.00
CA VAL A 33 -86.49 -46.15 21.42
C VAL A 33 -85.33 -45.77 22.34
N CYS A 34 -84.49 -46.73 22.71
CA CYS A 34 -83.29 -46.47 23.48
C CYS A 34 -82.22 -45.77 22.63
N PHE A 35 -81.74 -44.60 23.05
CA PHE A 35 -80.68 -43.85 22.33
C PHE A 35 -79.30 -44.54 22.28
N ILE A 36 -79.09 -45.62 23.04
CA ILE A 36 -77.80 -46.33 23.07
C ILE A 36 -77.77 -47.47 22.04
N CYS A 37 -78.82 -48.30 22.00
CA CYS A 37 -78.88 -49.48 21.15
C CYS A 37 -79.95 -49.41 20.05
N HIS A 38 -80.73 -48.33 20.01
CA HIS A 38 -81.82 -48.07 19.06
C HIS A 38 -82.93 -49.14 19.04
N LYS A 39 -83.08 -49.92 20.12
CA LYS A 39 -84.19 -50.87 20.31
C LYS A 39 -85.31 -50.24 21.14
N ILE A 40 -86.56 -50.55 20.80
CA ILE A 40 -87.73 -50.14 21.59
C ILE A 40 -87.83 -50.93 22.90
N GLY A 41 -88.52 -50.38 23.90
CA GLY A 41 -88.92 -51.12 25.10
C GLY A 41 -88.04 -50.89 26.34
N HIS A 42 -87.09 -49.95 26.35
CA HIS A 42 -86.32 -49.57 27.55
C HIS A 42 -85.71 -48.17 27.42
N PHE A 43 -85.30 -47.57 28.55
CA PHE A 43 -84.59 -46.30 28.56
C PHE A 43 -83.07 -46.48 28.47
N ALA A 44 -82.36 -45.46 27.98
CA ALA A 44 -80.89 -45.45 27.91
C ALA A 44 -80.23 -45.71 29.28
N LYS A 45 -80.89 -45.38 30.40
CA LYS A 45 -80.38 -45.60 31.76
C LYS A 45 -80.36 -47.07 32.16
N THR A 46 -81.34 -47.86 31.70
CA THR A 46 -81.49 -49.30 31.99
C THR A 46 -80.93 -50.18 30.86
N CYS A 47 -80.36 -49.58 29.82
CA CYS A 47 -79.78 -50.32 28.70
C CYS A 47 -78.57 -51.14 29.14
N THR A 48 -78.67 -52.46 29.07
CA THR A 48 -77.58 -53.40 29.38
C THR A 48 -76.37 -53.25 28.44
N GLN A 49 -76.55 -52.63 27.26
CA GLN A 49 -75.45 -52.34 26.32
C GLN A 49 -74.61 -51.10 26.70
N LYS A 50 -75.02 -50.33 27.71
CA LYS A 50 -74.33 -49.11 28.16
C LYS A 50 -72.88 -49.37 28.63
N ALA A 51 -72.55 -50.59 29.02
CA ALA A 51 -71.20 -50.98 29.45
C ALA A 51 -70.11 -50.91 28.34
N LYS A 52 -70.48 -50.68 27.06
CA LYS A 52 -69.53 -50.63 25.93
C LYS A 52 -68.99 -49.22 25.59
N SER A 53 -69.31 -48.18 26.38
CA SER A 53 -68.85 -46.80 26.12
C SER A 53 -67.41 -46.49 26.55
N SER A 54 -66.68 -47.45 27.13
CA SER A 54 -65.26 -47.31 27.52
C SER A 54 -64.35 -46.88 26.35
N LYS A 55 -64.67 -47.31 25.13
CA LYS A 55 -63.93 -46.93 23.91
C LYS A 55 -64.01 -45.44 23.55
N LYS A 56 -65.03 -44.71 24.02
CA LYS A 56 -65.14 -43.26 23.77
C LYS A 56 -64.26 -42.47 24.73
N VAL A 57 -64.37 -42.78 26.03
CA VAL A 57 -63.53 -42.17 27.08
C VAL A 57 -62.04 -42.41 26.81
N GLN A 58 -61.68 -43.62 26.33
CA GLN A 58 -60.30 -43.94 25.99
C GLN A 58 -59.78 -43.15 24.77
N ARG A 59 -60.60 -42.91 23.75
CA ARG A 59 -60.25 -42.06 22.60
C ARG A 59 -60.08 -40.60 22.99
N ASP A 60 -60.97 -40.08 23.84
CA ASP A 60 -60.87 -38.70 24.31
C ASP A 60 -59.63 -38.50 25.21
N LYS A 61 -59.30 -39.48 26.06
CA LYS A 61 -58.06 -39.48 26.85
C LYS A 61 -56.81 -39.47 25.95
N GLN A 62 -56.79 -40.27 24.88
CA GLN A 62 -55.69 -40.26 23.90
C GLN A 62 -55.58 -38.90 23.19
N ARG A 63 -56.70 -38.32 22.73
CA ARG A 63 -56.69 -36.99 22.09
C ARG A 63 -56.13 -35.89 23.00
N ILE A 64 -56.54 -35.88 24.26
CA ILE A 64 -56.04 -34.92 25.26
C ILE A 64 -54.54 -35.14 25.52
N GLN A 65 -54.11 -36.39 25.63
CA GLN A 65 -52.69 -36.71 25.82
C GLN A 65 -51.83 -36.26 24.64
N THR A 66 -52.28 -36.49 23.40
CA THR A 66 -51.60 -36.00 22.19
C THR A 66 -51.56 -34.47 22.14
N PHE A 67 -52.63 -33.79 22.55
CA PHE A 67 -52.64 -32.33 22.63
C PHE A 67 -51.57 -31.79 23.59
N TYR A 68 -51.45 -32.34 24.80
CA TYR A 68 -50.45 -31.90 25.77
C TYR A 68 -49.02 -32.19 25.31
N GLN A 69 -48.77 -33.35 24.69
CA GLN A 69 -47.46 -33.64 24.09
C GLN A 69 -47.12 -32.61 23.00
N ASN A 70 -48.06 -32.26 22.13
CA ASN A 70 -47.83 -31.25 21.09
C ASN A 70 -47.60 -29.84 21.66
N VAL A 71 -48.26 -29.47 22.75
CA VAL A 71 -48.03 -28.18 23.42
C VAL A 71 -46.66 -28.13 24.08
N LEU A 72 -46.22 -29.21 24.73
CA LEU A 72 -44.89 -29.31 25.34
C LEU A 72 -43.78 -29.26 24.27
N LEU A 73 -43.93 -30.04 23.20
CA LEU A 73 -43.00 -30.03 22.07
C LEU A 73 -42.88 -28.65 21.41
N ARG A 74 -43.96 -27.85 21.38
CA ARG A 74 -43.92 -26.46 20.89
C ARG A 74 -43.18 -25.52 21.84
N LYS A 75 -43.22 -25.75 23.16
CA LYS A 75 -42.47 -24.96 24.16
C LYS A 75 -40.99 -25.30 24.18
N GLU A 76 -40.64 -26.55 23.92
CA GLU A 76 -39.25 -27.01 23.82
C GLU A 76 -38.60 -26.66 22.48
N PHE A 77 -39.38 -26.18 21.51
CA PHE A 77 -38.82 -25.72 20.25
C PHE A 77 -37.94 -24.48 20.49
N PRO A 78 -36.68 -24.49 20.03
CA PRO A 78 -35.73 -23.39 20.26
C PRO A 78 -36.18 -22.04 19.65
N PHE A 79 -37.25 -22.06 18.84
CA PHE A 79 -37.84 -20.88 18.21
C PHE A 79 -39.08 -20.35 18.94
N ALA A 80 -39.48 -20.91 20.09
CA ALA A 80 -40.70 -20.51 20.81
C ALA A 80 -40.68 -19.04 21.27
N ASN A 81 -39.49 -18.49 21.49
CA ASN A 81 -39.28 -17.09 21.91
C ASN A 81 -38.94 -16.14 20.76
N ILE A 82 -38.86 -16.63 19.51
CA ILE A 82 -38.60 -15.79 18.36
C ILE A 82 -39.91 -15.13 17.93
N SER A 83 -39.92 -13.81 17.84
CA SER A 83 -41.09 -13.10 17.33
C SER A 83 -41.37 -13.50 15.89
N ASN A 84 -42.64 -13.55 15.49
CA ASN A 84 -43.02 -13.87 14.11
C ASN A 84 -42.33 -12.95 13.08
N ALA A 85 -41.97 -11.72 13.47
CA ALA A 85 -41.21 -10.80 12.64
C ALA A 85 -39.76 -11.25 12.41
N VAL A 86 -39.07 -11.70 13.48
CA VAL A 86 -37.70 -12.22 13.37
C VAL A 86 -37.69 -13.53 12.61
N LEU A 87 -38.68 -14.41 12.82
CA LEU A 87 -38.80 -15.64 12.05
C LEU A 87 -39.04 -15.35 10.56
N ALA A 88 -39.90 -14.38 10.22
CA ALA A 88 -40.11 -13.97 8.84
C ALA A 88 -38.84 -13.38 8.20
N GLN A 89 -38.05 -12.61 8.96
CA GLN A 89 -36.74 -12.12 8.50
C GLN A 89 -35.74 -13.26 8.27
N CYS A 90 -35.69 -14.26 9.16
CA CYS A 90 -34.84 -15.44 8.98
C CYS A 90 -35.27 -16.31 7.79
N MET A 91 -36.57 -16.37 7.50
CA MET A 91 -37.11 -17.15 6.38
C MET A 91 -37.01 -16.42 5.04
N ASP A 92 -36.79 -15.10 5.03
CA ASP A 92 -36.44 -14.34 3.83
C ASP A 92 -34.92 -14.27 3.62
N LEU A 93 -34.28 -15.44 3.70
CA LEU A 93 -32.86 -15.63 3.39
C LEU A 93 -32.52 -15.10 2.00
N ARG A 94 -33.48 -15.14 1.06
CA ARG A 94 -33.29 -14.66 -0.31
C ARG A 94 -33.08 -13.16 -0.38
N SER A 95 -33.84 -12.34 0.35
CA SER A 95 -33.64 -10.89 0.34
C SER A 95 -32.34 -10.50 1.05
N THR A 96 -32.03 -11.16 2.16
CA THR A 96 -30.78 -10.96 2.91
C THR A 96 -29.57 -11.27 2.04
N LEU A 97 -29.52 -12.44 1.40
CA LEU A 97 -28.43 -12.81 0.49
C LEU A 97 -28.30 -11.84 -0.70
N ARG A 98 -29.42 -11.34 -1.25
CA ARG A 98 -29.37 -10.33 -2.33
C ARG A 98 -28.80 -9.00 -1.85
N ALA A 99 -29.16 -8.56 -0.64
CA ALA A 99 -28.65 -7.33 -0.05
C ALA A 99 -27.14 -7.45 0.20
N GLU A 100 -26.69 -8.56 0.78
CA GLU A 100 -25.28 -8.85 1.00
C GLU A 100 -24.50 -8.95 -0.31
N LEU A 101 -25.02 -9.66 -1.31
CA LEU A 101 -24.39 -9.75 -2.63
C LEU A 101 -24.26 -8.36 -3.29
N LYS A 102 -25.29 -7.50 -3.16
CA LYS A 102 -25.24 -6.12 -3.66
C LYS A 102 -24.19 -5.30 -2.91
N SER A 103 -24.10 -5.46 -1.59
CA SER A 103 -23.09 -4.82 -0.74
C SER A 103 -21.67 -5.23 -1.14
N VAL A 104 -21.42 -6.53 -1.27
CA VAL A 104 -20.12 -7.08 -1.72
C VAL A 104 -19.78 -6.58 -3.13
N LYS A 105 -20.73 -6.63 -4.08
CA LYS A 105 -20.52 -6.10 -5.43
C LYS A 105 -20.15 -4.62 -5.42
N CYS A 106 -20.79 -3.81 -4.57
CA CYS A 106 -20.45 -2.39 -4.40
C CYS A 106 -19.03 -2.21 -3.85
N LYS A 107 -18.63 -2.99 -2.84
CA LYS A 107 -17.27 -2.97 -2.28
C LYS A 107 -16.23 -3.36 -3.34
N MET A 108 -16.49 -4.41 -4.12
CA MET A 108 -15.59 -4.83 -5.20
C MET A 108 -15.42 -3.75 -6.27
N MET A 109 -16.48 -3.03 -6.66
CA MET A 109 -16.37 -1.94 -7.61
C MET A 109 -15.52 -0.78 -7.07
N LYS A 110 -15.68 -0.41 -5.80
CA LYS A 110 -14.85 0.61 -5.15
C LYS A 110 -13.37 0.22 -5.10
N ILE A 111 -13.09 -1.05 -4.78
CA ILE A 111 -11.73 -1.59 -4.78
C ILE A 111 -11.14 -1.52 -6.19
N LYS A 112 -11.90 -1.97 -7.21
CA LYS A 112 -11.48 -1.88 -8.62
C LYS A 112 -11.17 -0.45 -9.05
N GLU A 113 -12.02 0.51 -8.70
CA GLU A 113 -11.79 1.95 -8.97
C GLU A 113 -10.58 2.51 -8.22
N SER A 114 -10.26 1.98 -7.04
CA SER A 114 -9.04 2.33 -6.31
C SER A 114 -7.80 1.84 -7.04
N TYR A 115 -7.79 0.56 -7.44
CA TYR A 115 -6.68 -0.03 -8.20
C TYR A 115 -6.39 0.70 -9.51
N VAL A 116 -7.44 1.04 -10.28
CA VAL A 116 -7.27 1.78 -11.54
C VAL A 116 -6.65 3.17 -11.31
N ARG A 117 -7.02 3.86 -10.22
CA ARG A 117 -6.42 5.17 -9.88
C ARG A 117 -4.96 5.04 -9.46
N GLU A 118 -4.64 4.01 -8.69
CA GLU A 118 -3.26 3.72 -8.29
C GLU A 118 -2.40 3.37 -9.49
N GLU A 119 -2.90 2.53 -10.40
CA GLU A 119 -2.23 2.18 -11.67
C GLU A 119 -1.97 3.42 -12.54
N GLN A 120 -2.94 4.33 -12.65
CA GLN A 120 -2.75 5.60 -13.36
C GLN A 120 -1.67 6.47 -12.72
N THR A 121 -1.67 6.58 -11.39
CA THR A 121 -0.66 7.34 -10.64
C THR A 121 0.74 6.75 -10.83
N LEU A 122 0.87 5.43 -10.76
CA LEU A 122 2.13 4.73 -11.03
C LEU A 122 2.59 4.95 -12.48
N SER A 123 1.68 4.91 -13.45
CA SER A 123 1.99 5.19 -14.86
C SER A 123 2.53 6.61 -15.07
N GLU A 124 1.94 7.61 -14.41
CA GLU A 124 2.41 9.00 -14.45
C GLU A 124 3.79 9.16 -13.80
N ASN A 125 4.00 8.55 -12.63
CA ASN A 125 5.29 8.55 -11.94
C ASN A 125 6.40 7.91 -12.80
N VAL A 126 6.11 6.81 -13.51
CA VAL A 126 7.07 6.18 -14.43
C VAL A 126 7.44 7.13 -15.58
N LYS A 127 6.49 7.90 -16.12
CA LYS A 127 6.77 8.89 -17.17
C LYS A 127 7.64 10.04 -16.65
N ASP A 128 7.39 10.53 -15.44
CA ASP A 128 8.21 11.57 -14.80
C ASP A 128 9.65 11.07 -14.55
N ILE A 129 9.81 9.87 -13.99
CA ILE A 129 11.13 9.24 -13.79
C ILE A 129 11.87 9.09 -15.12
N LYS A 130 11.19 8.64 -16.18
CA LYS A 130 11.80 8.50 -17.51
C LYS A 130 12.28 9.84 -18.06
N THR A 131 11.51 10.91 -17.84
CA THR A 131 11.87 12.27 -18.25
C THR A 131 13.09 12.78 -17.48
N LYS A 132 13.11 12.59 -16.15
CA LYS A 132 14.25 12.94 -15.29
C LYS A 132 15.53 12.19 -15.68
N ASN A 133 15.43 10.89 -15.98
CA ASN A 133 16.56 10.10 -16.45
C ASN A 133 17.10 10.62 -17.79
N CYS A 134 16.24 10.99 -18.73
CA CYS A 134 16.65 11.58 -20.00
C CYS A 134 17.43 12.90 -19.80
N ILE A 135 16.98 13.76 -18.89
CA ILE A 135 17.67 15.01 -18.53
C ILE A 135 19.03 14.72 -17.88
N LEU A 136 19.08 13.73 -16.98
CA LEU A 136 20.31 13.34 -16.30
C LEU A 136 21.35 12.81 -17.30
N GLU A 137 20.94 11.92 -18.20
CA GLU A 137 21.81 11.41 -19.27
C GLU A 137 22.35 12.53 -20.17
N GLN A 138 21.52 13.51 -20.52
CA GLN A 138 21.97 14.66 -21.29
C GLN A 138 23.00 15.49 -20.51
N THR A 139 22.76 15.71 -19.22
CA THR A 139 23.68 16.44 -18.34
C THR A 139 25.03 15.74 -18.23
N VAL A 140 25.03 14.41 -18.11
CA VAL A 140 26.26 13.60 -18.08
C VAL A 140 27.04 13.74 -19.39
N ARG A 141 26.36 13.67 -20.55
CA ARG A 141 27.00 13.92 -21.86
C ARG A 141 27.60 15.31 -21.95
N ASP A 142 26.87 16.34 -21.51
CA ASP A 142 27.34 17.72 -21.54
C ASP A 142 28.59 17.92 -20.65
N LEU A 143 28.61 17.30 -19.47
CA LEU A 143 29.77 17.34 -18.56
C LEU A 143 30.98 16.59 -19.15
N GLN A 144 30.77 15.45 -19.79
CA GLN A 144 31.83 14.71 -20.48
C GLN A 144 32.45 15.56 -21.61
N ASN A 145 31.61 16.24 -22.41
CA ASN A 145 32.07 17.16 -23.44
C ASN A 145 32.89 18.32 -22.85
N GLN A 146 32.44 18.91 -21.73
CA GLN A 146 33.19 19.97 -21.04
C GLN A 146 34.54 19.49 -20.51
N LEU A 147 34.63 18.26 -19.98
CA LEU A 147 35.89 17.68 -19.53
C LEU A 147 36.85 17.47 -20.71
N CYS A 148 36.38 16.93 -21.82
CA CYS A 148 37.18 16.75 -23.04
C CYS A 148 37.77 18.09 -23.52
N LEU A 149 36.95 19.15 -23.60
CA LEU A 149 37.41 20.49 -23.98
C LEU A 149 38.44 21.07 -22.99
N ARG A 150 38.29 20.80 -21.69
CA ARG A 150 39.28 21.22 -20.68
C ARG A 150 40.60 20.48 -20.83
N GLU A 151 40.57 19.18 -21.12
CA GLU A 151 41.78 18.38 -21.36
C GLU A 151 42.54 18.88 -22.58
N GLU A 152 41.84 19.20 -23.67
CA GLU A 152 42.44 19.81 -24.86
C GLU A 152 43.05 21.18 -24.54
N SER A 153 42.33 22.04 -23.82
CA SER A 153 42.88 23.34 -23.38
C SER A 153 44.13 23.17 -22.51
N ASN A 154 44.18 22.15 -21.67
CA ASN A 154 45.33 21.90 -20.80
C ASN A 154 46.53 21.39 -21.61
N LYS A 155 46.32 20.50 -22.59
CA LYS A 155 47.37 20.07 -23.52
C LYS A 155 48.01 21.25 -24.24
N VAL A 156 47.22 22.21 -24.71
CA VAL A 156 47.74 23.43 -25.35
C VAL A 156 48.56 24.27 -24.37
N LYS A 157 48.08 24.43 -23.12
CA LYS A 157 48.84 25.15 -22.08
C LYS A 157 50.17 24.46 -21.75
N GLU A 158 50.18 23.13 -21.64
CA GLU A 158 51.39 22.34 -21.41
C GLU A 158 52.39 22.48 -22.55
N GLN A 159 51.93 22.46 -23.80
CA GLN A 159 52.78 22.71 -24.96
C GLN A 159 53.38 24.11 -24.92
N ASN A 160 52.58 25.14 -24.63
CA ASN A 160 53.06 26.51 -24.50
C ASN A 160 54.13 26.64 -23.40
N LEU A 161 53.85 26.12 -22.20
CA LEU A 161 54.81 26.12 -21.08
C LEU A 161 56.10 25.36 -21.45
N SER A 162 55.99 24.22 -22.14
CA SER A 162 57.16 23.46 -22.62
C SER A 162 58.02 24.29 -23.57
N THR A 163 57.41 25.03 -24.50
CA THR A 163 58.14 25.93 -25.41
C THR A 163 58.81 27.09 -24.66
N GLU A 164 58.12 27.66 -23.67
CA GLU A 164 58.66 28.75 -22.84
C GLU A 164 59.86 28.29 -22.03
N VAL A 165 59.78 27.12 -21.38
CA VAL A 165 60.89 26.51 -20.64
C VAL A 165 62.09 26.27 -21.55
N LYS A 166 61.89 25.78 -22.78
CA LYS A 166 62.97 25.61 -23.77
C LYS A 166 63.64 26.93 -24.13
N ASN A 167 62.85 27.99 -24.31
CA ASN A 167 63.36 29.34 -24.61
C ASN A 167 64.16 29.91 -23.44
N LEU A 168 63.66 29.77 -22.20
CA LEU A 168 64.36 30.20 -20.99
C LEU A 168 65.67 29.44 -20.80
N ASN A 169 65.69 28.13 -21.02
CA ASN A 169 66.92 27.33 -20.97
C ASN A 169 67.96 27.79 -22.00
N LYS A 170 67.52 28.13 -23.22
CA LYS A 170 68.40 28.69 -24.26
C LYS A 170 68.94 30.08 -23.87
N LYS A 171 68.15 30.90 -23.18
CA LYS A 171 68.60 32.20 -22.66
C LYS A 171 69.61 32.02 -21.52
N ASN A 172 69.35 31.07 -20.62
CA ASN A 172 70.22 30.76 -19.50
C ASN A 172 71.58 30.20 -19.96
N SER A 173 71.59 29.35 -21.00
CA SER A 173 72.85 28.87 -21.58
C SER A 173 73.70 29.99 -22.19
N LYS A 174 73.07 30.97 -22.86
CA LYS A 174 73.76 32.18 -23.34
C LYS A 174 74.34 33.02 -22.21
N LEU A 175 73.54 33.31 -21.17
CA LEU A 175 74.00 34.05 -19.99
C LEU A 175 75.15 33.34 -19.27
N ASN A 176 75.10 32.01 -19.18
CA ASN A 176 76.20 31.23 -18.61
C ASN A 176 77.48 31.34 -19.46
N ALA A 177 77.37 31.33 -20.78
CA ALA A 177 78.52 31.54 -21.66
C ALA A 177 79.11 32.96 -21.50
N GLU A 178 78.27 33.99 -21.39
CA GLU A 178 78.69 35.38 -21.13
C GLU A 178 79.35 35.53 -19.76
N ASN A 179 78.77 34.93 -18.71
CA ASN A 179 79.35 34.91 -17.36
C ASN A 179 80.72 34.23 -17.33
N SER A 180 80.91 33.15 -18.10
CA SER A 180 82.23 32.50 -18.21
C SER A 180 83.27 33.43 -18.85
N LYS A 181 82.90 34.14 -19.94
CA LYS A 181 83.78 35.16 -20.54
C LYS A 181 84.10 36.29 -19.57
N LEU A 182 83.10 36.80 -18.85
CA LEU A 182 83.28 37.84 -17.84
C LEU A 182 84.26 37.41 -16.74
N LYS A 183 84.11 36.18 -16.23
CA LYS A 183 85.01 35.59 -15.23
C LYS A 183 86.46 35.52 -15.73
N GLU A 184 86.68 35.19 -17.00
CA GLU A 184 88.03 35.20 -17.60
C GLU A 184 88.60 36.62 -17.68
N THR A 185 87.82 37.61 -18.12
CA THR A 185 88.26 39.02 -18.11
C THR A 185 88.58 39.52 -16.70
N VAL A 186 87.74 39.22 -15.70
CA VAL A 186 87.99 39.59 -14.30
C VAL A 186 89.28 38.96 -13.81
N ARG A 187 89.51 37.66 -14.07
CA ARG A 187 90.76 36.98 -13.72
C ARG A 187 91.97 37.64 -14.39
N GLY A 188 91.85 38.02 -15.66
CA GLY A 188 92.88 38.75 -16.39
C GLY A 188 93.20 40.12 -15.80
N ILE A 189 92.17 40.87 -15.37
CA ILE A 189 92.33 42.15 -14.67
C ILE A 189 92.97 41.91 -13.29
N GLN A 190 92.48 40.93 -12.53
CA GLN A 190 92.95 40.63 -11.18
C GLN A 190 94.42 40.18 -11.17
N ASN A 191 94.86 39.42 -12.17
CA ASN A 191 96.27 39.08 -12.36
C ASN A 191 97.13 40.31 -12.69
N LYS A 192 96.60 41.29 -13.43
CA LYS A 192 97.28 42.58 -13.69
C LYS A 192 97.27 43.50 -12.48
N MET A 193 96.30 43.32 -11.58
CA MET A 193 96.05 44.16 -10.41
C MET A 193 96.77 43.71 -9.14
N ASN A 194 97.73 42.78 -9.23
CA ASN A 194 98.69 42.47 -8.16
C ASN A 194 99.67 43.64 -7.89
N VAL A 195 99.17 44.86 -7.72
CA VAL A 195 99.82 46.02 -7.11
C VAL A 195 98.72 46.93 -6.54
N SER A 196 98.94 47.40 -5.30
CA SER A 196 98.30 48.53 -4.61
C SER A 196 97.19 48.24 -3.58
N SER A 197 97.43 48.76 -2.37
CA SER A 197 96.61 48.71 -1.15
C SER A 197 95.23 49.39 -1.26
N VAL A 198 94.95 50.11 -2.35
CA VAL A 198 93.67 50.81 -2.60
C VAL A 198 92.52 49.84 -2.94
N GLN A 199 92.81 48.57 -3.27
CA GLN A 199 91.78 47.58 -3.65
C GLN A 199 91.03 46.94 -2.48
N LYS A 200 91.51 47.07 -1.24
CA LYS A 200 90.90 46.40 -0.08
C LYS A 200 89.50 46.91 0.24
N ASP A 201 89.27 48.22 0.09
CA ASP A 201 87.97 48.83 0.42
C ASP A 201 86.90 48.50 -0.63
N ALA A 202 87.28 48.46 -1.91
CA ALA A 202 86.39 48.01 -2.98
C ALA A 202 86.01 46.53 -2.85
N VAL A 203 86.96 45.67 -2.43
CA VAL A 203 86.69 44.25 -2.15
C VAL A 203 85.77 44.10 -0.92
N SER A 204 85.93 44.95 0.10
CA SER A 204 85.02 44.96 1.26
C SER A 204 83.59 45.32 0.84
N ALA A 205 83.42 46.39 0.06
CA ALA A 205 82.10 46.82 -0.42
C ALA A 205 81.41 45.77 -1.32
N LEU A 206 82.19 45.02 -2.11
CA LEU A 206 81.67 43.89 -2.89
C LEU A 206 81.28 42.70 -2.02
N LYS A 207 82.03 42.40 -0.94
CA LYS A 207 81.65 41.37 0.04
C LYS A 207 80.32 41.70 0.71
N ASP A 208 80.12 42.95 1.11
CA ASP A 208 78.87 43.37 1.75
C ASP A 208 77.67 43.24 0.80
N LYS A 209 77.84 43.60 -0.49
CA LYS A 209 76.82 43.39 -1.53
C LYS A 209 76.51 41.91 -1.76
N ILE A 210 77.54 41.05 -1.81
CA ILE A 210 77.34 39.60 -1.95
C ILE A 210 76.53 39.07 -0.74
N GLN A 211 76.89 39.48 0.47
CA GLN A 211 76.20 39.06 1.69
C GLN A 211 74.74 39.55 1.74
N ALA A 212 74.45 40.75 1.24
CA ALA A 212 73.09 41.26 1.10
C ALA A 212 72.26 40.43 0.11
N LEU A 213 72.83 40.09 -1.06
CA LEU A 213 72.17 39.24 -2.06
C LEU A 213 71.94 37.80 -1.55
N GLU A 214 72.87 37.26 -0.75
CA GLU A 214 72.68 35.95 -0.11
C GLU A 214 71.51 35.97 0.88
N LYS A 215 71.36 37.03 1.67
CA LYS A 215 70.21 37.20 2.57
C LYS A 215 68.89 37.28 1.81
N GLU A 216 68.83 38.03 0.70
CA GLU A 216 67.63 38.10 -0.14
C GLU A 216 67.28 36.74 -0.75
N ARG A 217 68.28 36.00 -1.25
CA ARG A 217 68.11 34.64 -1.77
C ARG A 217 67.54 33.70 -0.70
N ASP A 218 68.07 33.75 0.51
CA ASP A 218 67.65 32.87 1.60
C ASP A 218 66.23 33.22 2.08
N MET A 219 65.87 34.51 2.12
CA MET A 219 64.50 34.95 2.35
C MET A 219 63.54 34.43 1.26
N HIS A 220 63.92 34.55 -0.01
CA HIS A 220 63.10 34.04 -1.12
C HIS A 220 62.94 32.51 -1.05
N LYS A 221 64.00 31.78 -0.68
CA LYS A 221 63.94 30.33 -0.45
C LYS A 221 62.94 29.97 0.65
N GLN A 222 62.97 30.69 1.78
CA GLN A 222 62.01 30.50 2.88
C GLN A 222 60.56 30.78 2.44
N CYS A 223 60.33 31.85 1.66
CA CYS A 223 59.01 32.14 1.11
C CYS A 223 58.51 31.02 0.18
N CYS A 224 59.37 30.49 -0.70
CA CYS A 224 59.01 29.36 -1.57
C CYS A 224 58.69 28.09 -0.77
N GLU A 225 59.49 27.75 0.25
CA GLU A 225 59.24 26.59 1.10
C GLU A 225 57.93 26.72 1.87
N ALA A 226 57.62 27.92 2.40
CA ALA A 226 56.36 28.19 3.07
C ALA A 226 55.16 28.05 2.12
N PHE A 227 55.28 28.57 0.89
CA PHE A 227 54.25 28.46 -0.14
C PHE A 227 53.98 27.00 -0.54
N ILE A 228 55.03 26.20 -0.74
CA ILE A 228 54.92 24.77 -1.04
C ILE A 228 54.26 24.02 0.12
N LYS A 229 54.65 24.30 1.36
CA LYS A 229 54.04 23.70 2.56
C LYS A 229 52.54 24.01 2.65
N ASN A 230 52.14 25.26 2.40
CA ASN A 230 50.72 25.64 2.42
C ASN A 230 49.94 24.96 1.29
N SER A 231 50.49 24.94 0.08
CA SER A 231 49.86 24.27 -1.07
C SER A 231 49.68 22.76 -0.84
N ASN A 232 50.67 22.10 -0.26
CA ASN A 232 50.57 20.68 0.09
C ASN A 232 49.51 20.43 1.16
N LYS A 233 49.38 21.33 2.15
CA LYS A 233 48.33 21.23 3.18
C LYS A 233 46.92 21.31 2.55
N GLU A 234 46.71 22.28 1.65
CA GLU A 234 45.42 22.43 0.93
C GLU A 234 45.11 21.18 0.07
N PHE A 235 46.13 20.61 -0.57
CA PHE A 235 45.98 19.38 -1.35
C PHE A 235 45.58 18.18 -0.46
N LEU A 236 46.21 18.01 0.70
CA LEU A 236 45.85 16.96 1.66
C LEU A 236 44.41 17.13 2.21
N GLU A 237 43.99 18.36 2.50
CA GLU A 237 42.60 18.63 2.91
C GLU A 237 41.61 18.31 1.79
N PHE A 238 41.96 18.63 0.54
CA PHE A 238 41.15 18.27 -0.62
C PHE A 238 41.04 16.75 -0.80
N GLU A 239 42.15 16.01 -0.67
CA GLU A 239 42.17 14.56 -0.79
C GLU A 239 41.31 13.89 0.30
N LYS A 240 41.37 14.41 1.54
CA LYS A 240 40.51 13.97 2.64
C LYS A 240 39.03 14.15 2.33
N ARG A 241 38.61 15.34 1.86
CA ARG A 241 37.21 15.59 1.46
C ARG A 241 36.76 14.66 0.32
N ASN A 242 37.65 14.37 -0.62
CA ASN A 242 37.37 13.45 -1.71
C ASN A 242 37.17 12.00 -1.20
N GLN A 243 37.95 11.56 -0.21
CA GLN A 243 37.73 10.27 0.45
C GLN A 243 36.40 10.22 1.22
N GLU A 244 36.05 11.29 1.94
CA GLU A 244 34.74 11.42 2.63
C GLU A 244 33.57 11.32 1.64
N LEU A 245 33.66 12.00 0.49
CA LEU A 245 32.66 11.91 -0.59
C LEU A 245 32.53 10.49 -1.14
N LYS A 246 33.65 9.79 -1.37
CA LYS A 246 33.64 8.38 -1.80
C LYS A 246 32.95 7.47 -0.78
N GLN A 247 33.18 7.69 0.51
CA GLN A 247 32.51 6.94 1.57
C GLN A 247 31.01 7.21 1.60
N MET A 248 30.58 8.47 1.48
CA MET A 248 29.16 8.82 1.40
C MET A 248 28.46 8.20 0.18
N LEU A 249 29.13 8.17 -0.97
CA LEU A 249 28.59 7.52 -2.17
C LEU A 249 28.44 6.00 -1.96
N ALA A 250 29.43 5.36 -1.35
CA ALA A 250 29.38 3.93 -1.05
C ALA A 250 28.23 3.58 -0.07
N THR A 251 28.00 4.40 0.95
CA THR A 251 26.89 4.19 1.89
C THR A 251 25.53 4.39 1.21
N GLU A 252 25.39 5.37 0.32
CA GLU A 252 24.16 5.57 -0.46
C GLU A 252 23.87 4.37 -1.39
N MET A 253 24.89 3.84 -2.07
CA MET A 253 24.72 2.63 -2.90
C MET A 253 24.27 1.43 -2.08
N ALA A 254 24.89 1.20 -0.90
CA ALA A 254 24.49 0.12 0.00
C ALA A 254 23.03 0.30 0.51
N GLN A 255 22.61 1.53 0.77
CA GLN A 255 21.21 1.81 1.13
C GLN A 255 20.25 1.48 -0.02
N ARG A 256 20.58 1.87 -1.26
CA ARG A 256 19.77 1.54 -2.44
C ARG A 256 19.65 0.04 -2.67
N GLU A 257 20.74 -0.71 -2.45
CA GLU A 257 20.73 -2.17 -2.55
C GLU A 257 19.85 -2.81 -1.47
N LYS A 258 19.91 -2.30 -0.22
CA LYS A 258 19.00 -2.72 0.84
C LYS A 258 17.53 -2.46 0.49
N PHE A 259 17.21 -1.32 -0.11
CA PHE A 259 15.85 -1.03 -0.57
C PHE A 259 15.39 -1.97 -1.68
N LYS A 260 16.27 -2.34 -2.63
CA LYS A 260 15.95 -3.34 -3.66
C LYS A 260 15.60 -4.69 -3.05
N LEU A 261 16.40 -5.18 -2.09
CA LEU A 261 16.16 -6.44 -1.40
C LEU A 261 14.84 -6.43 -0.60
N LEU A 262 14.50 -5.31 0.02
CA LEU A 262 13.20 -5.15 0.69
C LEU A 262 12.06 -5.22 -0.32
N HIS A 263 12.18 -4.53 -1.45
CA HIS A 263 11.17 -4.56 -2.50
C HIS A 263 10.98 -5.96 -3.10
N GLU A 264 12.05 -6.70 -3.33
CA GLU A 264 11.99 -8.10 -3.80
C GLU A 264 11.28 -9.01 -2.79
N LYS A 265 11.52 -8.82 -1.48
CA LYS A 265 10.80 -9.55 -0.43
C LYS A 265 9.31 -9.21 -0.40
N ASP A 266 8.95 -7.95 -0.56
CA ASP A 266 7.55 -7.53 -0.63
C ASP A 266 6.85 -8.15 -1.84
N GLN A 267 7.52 -8.18 -3.01
CA GLN A 267 6.99 -8.85 -4.20
C GLN A 267 6.81 -10.35 -3.99
N GLN A 268 7.77 -11.02 -3.34
CA GLN A 268 7.65 -12.45 -3.02
C GLN A 268 6.45 -12.71 -2.09
N LEU A 269 6.29 -11.90 -1.04
CA LEU A 269 5.16 -12.02 -0.11
C LEU A 269 3.81 -11.86 -0.84
N ILE A 270 3.72 -10.92 -1.78
CA ILE A 270 2.53 -10.72 -2.61
C ILE A 270 2.26 -11.96 -3.47
N CYS A 271 3.29 -12.55 -4.08
CA CYS A 271 3.15 -13.78 -4.86
C CYS A 271 2.67 -14.96 -3.99
N ASP A 272 3.24 -15.13 -2.80
CA ASP A 272 2.88 -16.21 -1.87
C ASP A 272 1.42 -16.07 -1.41
N LEU A 273 0.97 -14.86 -1.06
CA LEU A 273 -0.41 -14.58 -0.70
C LEU A 273 -1.40 -14.86 -1.85
N ASN A 274 -1.04 -14.52 -3.08
CA ASN A 274 -1.87 -14.81 -4.24
C ASN A 274 -1.99 -16.32 -4.48
N ASN A 275 -0.90 -17.07 -4.30
CA ASN A 275 -0.93 -18.54 -4.40
C ASN A 275 -1.85 -19.15 -3.33
N GLU A 276 -1.79 -18.69 -2.07
CA GLU A 276 -2.69 -19.14 -1.01
C GLU A 276 -4.17 -18.84 -1.34
N ILE A 277 -4.46 -17.66 -1.90
CA ILE A 277 -5.80 -17.29 -2.35
C ILE A 277 -6.28 -18.27 -3.44
N ASP A 278 -5.42 -18.59 -4.41
CA ASP A 278 -5.76 -19.51 -5.49
C ASP A 278 -5.99 -20.94 -4.99
N GLU A 279 -5.19 -21.43 -4.04
CA GLU A 279 -5.40 -22.74 -3.39
C GLU A 279 -6.74 -22.79 -2.65
N LEU A 280 -7.08 -21.75 -1.90
CA LEU A 280 -8.37 -21.62 -1.21
C LEU A 280 -9.56 -21.59 -2.19
N MET A 281 -9.39 -20.97 -3.36
CA MET A 281 -10.41 -20.96 -4.40
C MET A 281 -10.60 -22.34 -5.05
N GLN A 282 -9.53 -23.12 -5.22
CA GLN A 282 -9.60 -24.48 -5.80
C GLN A 282 -10.29 -25.49 -4.85
N CYS A 283 -10.14 -25.32 -3.53
CA CYS A 283 -10.71 -26.25 -2.55
C CYS A 283 -12.22 -26.08 -2.32
N ASN A 284 -12.85 -25.02 -2.83
CA ASN A 284 -14.21 -24.63 -2.43
C ASN A 284 -15.30 -24.79 -3.51
N MET A 285 -15.04 -25.49 -4.63
CA MET A 285 -16.06 -25.66 -5.67
C MET A 285 -16.21 -27.10 -6.18
N PRO A 286 -17.18 -27.89 -5.67
CA PRO A 286 -17.80 -28.95 -6.46
C PRO A 286 -18.70 -28.29 -7.52
N TYR A 287 -18.13 -27.93 -8.66
CA TYR A 287 -18.90 -27.46 -9.82
C TYR A 287 -19.66 -28.65 -10.43
N HIS A 288 -20.95 -28.76 -10.13
CA HIS A 288 -21.87 -29.52 -10.97
C HIS A 288 -22.10 -28.70 -12.27
N PRO A 289 -21.83 -29.28 -13.46
CA PRO A 289 -22.08 -28.58 -14.71
C PRO A 289 -23.60 -28.48 -14.94
N MET A 290 -24.18 -27.31 -14.64
CA MET A 290 -25.51 -26.96 -15.12
C MET A 290 -25.40 -26.59 -16.60
N GLN A 291 -26.02 -27.42 -17.44
CA GLN A 291 -26.10 -27.26 -18.88
C GLN A 291 -26.76 -25.93 -19.25
N HIS A 292 -26.07 -25.15 -20.08
CA HIS A 292 -26.54 -23.89 -20.63
C HIS A 292 -27.68 -24.11 -21.65
N VAL A 293 -28.85 -23.53 -21.35
CA VAL A 293 -29.87 -23.21 -22.35
C VAL A 293 -29.49 -21.88 -23.01
N GLN A 294 -29.34 -21.92 -24.34
CA GLN A 294 -29.13 -20.77 -25.22
C GLN A 294 -30.34 -19.85 -25.19
N GLN A 295 -30.14 -18.52 -25.10
CA GLN A 295 -30.84 -17.53 -25.96
C GLN A 295 -30.02 -16.23 -26.08
N PRO A 296 -29.86 -15.67 -27.29
CA PRO A 296 -29.30 -14.34 -27.49
C PRO A 296 -30.41 -13.28 -27.42
N ARG A 297 -30.22 -12.24 -26.62
CA ARG A 297 -30.94 -10.97 -26.77
C ARG A 297 -29.94 -9.86 -27.03
N THR A 298 -29.90 -9.46 -28.29
CA THR A 298 -29.38 -8.19 -28.76
C THR A 298 -30.16 -7.06 -28.10
N ILE A 299 -29.45 -6.17 -27.39
CA ILE A 299 -29.96 -4.87 -26.95
C ILE A 299 -29.08 -3.82 -27.64
N PRO A 300 -29.67 -2.85 -28.36
CA PRO A 300 -28.91 -1.82 -29.05
C PRO A 300 -28.34 -0.80 -28.06
N PHE A 301 -27.06 -0.48 -28.28
CA PHE A 301 -26.33 0.63 -27.66
C PHE A 301 -27.01 1.96 -28.00
N HIS A 302 -27.49 2.67 -26.98
CA HIS A 302 -27.67 4.13 -27.06
C HIS A 302 -26.44 4.81 -26.45
N GLN A 303 -25.70 5.52 -27.29
CA GLN A 303 -24.66 6.46 -26.89
C GLN A 303 -25.31 7.69 -26.23
N PRO A 304 -24.83 8.15 -25.05
CA PRO A 304 -25.11 9.51 -24.61
C PRO A 304 -24.11 10.49 -25.25
N ASN A 305 -24.68 11.50 -25.90
CA ASN A 305 -24.01 12.67 -26.47
C ASN A 305 -23.07 13.35 -25.47
N ALA A 306 -21.84 13.62 -25.91
CA ALA A 306 -20.90 14.51 -25.25
C ALA A 306 -21.31 15.97 -25.47
N PRO A 307 -21.39 16.82 -24.43
CA PRO A 307 -21.42 18.26 -24.62
C PRO A 307 -19.99 18.80 -24.82
N SER A 308 -19.75 19.28 -26.03
CA SER A 308 -18.66 20.20 -26.37
C SER A 308 -18.82 21.49 -25.56
N GLN A 309 -17.86 21.78 -24.67
CA GLN A 309 -17.66 23.12 -24.14
C GLN A 309 -16.19 23.50 -24.32
N HIS A 310 -15.94 24.11 -25.48
CA HIS A 310 -14.84 25.03 -25.71
C HIS A 310 -14.99 26.20 -24.73
N VAL A 311 -13.99 26.41 -23.86
CA VAL A 311 -13.79 27.68 -23.15
C VAL A 311 -12.45 28.25 -23.61
N PRO A 312 -12.41 29.48 -24.16
CA PRO A 312 -11.17 30.12 -24.56
C PRO A 312 -10.40 30.69 -23.36
N LEU A 313 -9.07 30.59 -23.45
CA LEU A 313 -8.07 31.19 -22.56
C LEU A 313 -8.25 32.71 -22.45
N PRO A 314 -8.04 33.33 -21.28
CA PRO A 314 -7.64 34.72 -21.20
C PRO A 314 -6.11 34.83 -21.24
N TYR A 315 -5.68 35.52 -22.30
CA TYR A 315 -4.40 36.16 -22.51
C TYR A 315 -4.11 37.13 -21.35
N VAL A 316 -3.02 36.94 -20.60
CA VAL A 316 -2.47 38.00 -19.73
C VAL A 316 -0.97 38.13 -19.97
N ASN A 317 -0.65 39.17 -20.71
CA ASN A 317 0.65 39.83 -20.76
C ASN A 317 1.05 40.31 -19.36
N ALA A 318 2.23 39.92 -18.89
CA ALA A 318 2.96 40.72 -17.90
C ALA A 318 4.46 40.69 -18.19
N GLN A 319 4.94 41.83 -18.67
CA GLN A 319 6.33 42.16 -18.90
C GLN A 319 7.07 42.37 -17.56
N SER A 320 8.21 41.70 -17.37
CA SER A 320 9.33 42.22 -16.56
C SER A 320 10.63 41.74 -17.21
N LYS A 321 11.22 42.48 -18.16
CA LYS A 321 12.11 43.64 -18.01
C LYS A 321 13.06 43.54 -16.80
N ARG A 322 14.35 43.44 -17.16
CA ARG A 322 15.59 43.84 -16.44
C ARG A 322 16.07 42.78 -15.41
N GLY A 323 17.29 42.24 -15.47
CA GLY A 323 18.55 42.92 -15.81
C GLY A 323 19.67 41.97 -16.23
N ARG A 324 20.21 42.23 -17.42
CA ARG A 324 21.58 41.83 -17.80
C ARG A 324 22.56 42.76 -17.08
N ARG A 325 23.34 42.25 -16.12
CA ARG A 325 24.60 42.89 -15.72
C ARG A 325 25.75 42.25 -16.50
N ARG A 326 26.15 42.93 -17.58
CA ARG A 326 27.50 42.84 -18.15
C ARG A 326 28.40 43.74 -17.30
N SER A 327 29.41 43.18 -16.63
CA SER A 327 30.61 43.90 -16.22
C SER A 327 31.74 43.39 -17.11
N ARG A 328 32.04 44.10 -18.21
CA ARG A 328 33.08 45.14 -18.36
C ARG A 328 34.50 44.62 -18.11
N ARG A 329 35.24 44.60 -19.22
CA ARG A 329 36.70 44.54 -19.36
C ARG A 329 37.36 45.72 -18.63
N GLY A 330 38.58 45.46 -18.15
CA GLY A 330 39.64 46.44 -17.89
C GLY A 330 40.93 45.63 -17.68
N ASN A 331 41.63 45.28 -18.77
CA ASN A 331 42.93 45.86 -19.10
C ASN A 331 43.42 46.95 -18.14
N PHE A 332 44.50 46.67 -17.43
CA PHE A 332 45.53 47.63 -17.09
C PHE A 332 46.90 47.02 -17.41
N LEU A 333 47.78 47.92 -17.84
CA LEU A 333 49.12 47.77 -18.37
C LEU A 333 50.08 47.00 -17.47
#